data_AF-A0A7S3VVD7-F1
#
_entry.id   AF-A0A7S3VVD7-F1
#
_cell.length_a   1.000
_cell.length_b   1.000
_cell.length_c   1.000
_cell.angle_alpha   90.00
_cell.angle_beta   90.00
_cell.angle_gamma   90.00
#
_symmetry.space_group_name_H-M   'P 1'
#
loop_
_entity.id
_entity.type
_entity.pdbx_description
1 polymer ?
#
loop_
_entity_poly.entity_id
_entity_poly.type
_entity_poly.pdbx_seq_one_letter_code
_entity_poly.pdbx_strand_id
1 'polypeptide(L)'
;LAQASWLLWWTCVKLVFPREAYAPPMVNWNLLQNATSPDNKPTPGWLFNEICQDVRNSPKDCPDVAEYLMQCVCSDQLNIQLKAVLCVKHLSASDITFQNYMQACPGALKILEDIAAP
;
A
#
# COMPACT_ATOMS: atom_id res chain seq x y z
N LEU A 1 -5.64 15.97 12.16
CA LEU A 1 -5.06 16.45 10.88
C LEU A 1 -4.88 15.31 9.87
N ALA A 2 -4.34 14.15 10.27
CA ALA A 2 -4.19 12.97 9.40
C ALA A 2 -5.51 12.46 8.77
N GLN A 3 -6.61 12.33 9.54
CA GLN A 3 -7.90 11.85 9.02
C GLN A 3 -8.54 12.76 7.94
N ALA A 4 -8.35 14.07 8.01
CA ALA A 4 -8.90 15.01 7.02
C ALA A 4 -8.12 14.96 5.70
N SER A 5 -6.80 14.74 5.78
CA SER A 5 -5.94 14.50 4.61
C SER A 5 -6.28 13.18 3.91
N TRP A 6 -6.72 12.18 4.70
CA TRP A 6 -7.18 10.87 4.21
C TRP A 6 -8.42 10.92 3.33
N LEU A 7 -9.46 11.64 3.73
CA LEU A 7 -10.69 11.78 2.93
C LEU A 7 -10.44 12.50 1.61
N LEU A 8 -9.55 13.51 1.61
CA LEU A 8 -9.12 14.20 0.39
C LEU A 8 -8.33 13.27 -0.52
N TRP A 9 -7.41 12.47 0.03
CA TRP A 9 -6.68 11.45 -0.73
C TRP A 9 -7.62 10.39 -1.32
N TRP A 10 -8.54 9.86 -0.53
CA TRP A 10 -9.53 8.86 -0.96
C TRP A 10 -10.42 9.35 -2.10
N THR A 11 -10.80 10.64 -2.05
CA THR A 11 -11.60 11.27 -3.11
C THR A 11 -10.76 11.45 -4.38
N CYS A 12 -9.50 11.87 -4.29
CA CYS A 12 -8.62 12.01 -5.45
C CYS A 12 -8.28 10.66 -6.10
N VAL A 13 -7.97 9.63 -5.32
CA VAL A 13 -7.60 8.29 -5.84
C VAL A 13 -8.74 7.68 -6.65
N LYS A 14 -9.99 7.75 -6.16
CA LYS A 14 -11.16 7.22 -6.89
C LYS A 14 -11.49 7.98 -8.17
N LEU A 15 -11.11 9.25 -8.27
CA LEU A 15 -11.31 10.04 -9.49
C LEU A 15 -10.25 9.76 -10.56
N VAL A 16 -9.02 9.41 -10.14
CA VAL A 16 -7.91 9.10 -11.07
C VAL A 16 -7.95 7.63 -11.51
N PHE A 17 -8.38 6.71 -10.64
CA PHE A 17 -8.44 5.28 -10.92
C PHE A 17 -9.84 4.72 -10.60
N PRO A 18 -10.82 4.89 -11.51
CA PRO A 18 -12.15 4.34 -11.31
C PRO A 18 -12.11 2.81 -11.37
N ARG A 19 -12.54 2.16 -10.27
CA ARG A 19 -12.66 0.70 -10.20
C ARG A 19 -13.70 0.19 -11.19
N GLU A 20 -13.31 -0.77 -12.04
CA GLU A 20 -14.26 -1.58 -12.80
C GLU A 20 -15.02 -2.47 -11.81
N ALA A 21 -16.31 -2.18 -11.60
CA ALA A 21 -17.10 -2.66 -10.45
C ALA A 21 -17.38 -4.18 -10.39
N TYR A 22 -16.81 -5.00 -11.27
CA TYR A 22 -17.23 -6.38 -11.49
C TYR A 22 -16.13 -7.45 -11.50
N ALA A 23 -14.85 -7.09 -11.32
CA ALA A 23 -13.78 -8.09 -11.21
C ALA A 23 -13.47 -8.41 -9.74
N PRO A 24 -13.47 -9.71 -9.33
CA PRO A 24 -12.91 -10.07 -8.03
C PRO A 24 -11.41 -9.75 -8.04
N PRO A 25 -10.86 -9.20 -6.94
CA PRO A 25 -9.44 -8.95 -6.85
C PRO A 25 -8.69 -10.27 -7.00
N MET A 26 -7.72 -10.29 -7.91
CA MET A 26 -6.88 -11.46 -8.17
C MET A 26 -5.73 -11.55 -7.17
N VAL A 27 -5.38 -10.43 -6.53
CA VAL A 27 -4.40 -10.40 -5.44
C VAL A 27 -4.90 -11.15 -4.20
N ASN A 28 -4.04 -11.99 -3.65
CA ASN A 28 -4.22 -12.73 -2.42
C ASN A 28 -4.06 -11.81 -1.20
N TRP A 29 -5.19 -11.26 -0.74
CA TRP A 29 -5.28 -10.39 0.42
C TRP A 29 -4.73 -10.98 1.73
N ASN A 30 -4.70 -12.31 1.87
CA ASN A 30 -4.10 -12.94 3.05
C ASN A 30 -2.61 -12.66 3.14
N LEU A 31 -1.90 -12.53 2.01
CA LEU A 31 -0.47 -12.21 2.00
C LEU A 31 -0.23 -10.80 2.54
N LEU A 32 -1.04 -9.83 2.09
CA LEU A 32 -0.99 -8.45 2.55
C LEU A 32 -1.32 -8.35 4.05
N GLN A 33 -2.39 -9.01 4.50
CA GLN A 33 -2.79 -9.02 5.92
C GLN A 33 -1.74 -9.69 6.82
N ASN A 34 -1.10 -10.76 6.35
CA ASN A 34 0.01 -11.39 7.06
C ASN A 34 1.24 -10.49 7.09
N ALA A 35 1.49 -9.72 6.04
CA ALA A 35 2.64 -8.82 5.96
C ALA A 35 2.51 -7.60 6.86
N THR A 36 1.28 -7.14 7.12
CA THR A 36 0.95 -5.99 7.96
C THR A 36 0.36 -6.39 9.32
N SER A 37 0.57 -7.64 9.74
CA SER A 37 0.01 -8.16 10.99
C SER A 37 0.41 -7.31 12.21
N PRO A 38 -0.45 -7.17 13.23
CA PRO A 38 -0.15 -6.37 14.43
C PRO A 38 0.91 -7.00 15.34
N ASP A 39 1.30 -8.25 15.07
CA ASP A 39 2.27 -8.95 15.90
C ASP A 39 3.66 -8.28 15.92
N ASN A 40 4.44 -8.60 16.96
CA ASN A 40 5.81 -8.12 17.12
C ASN A 40 6.82 -8.89 16.24
N LYS A 41 6.38 -9.81 15.39
CA LYS A 41 7.29 -10.56 14.50
C LYS A 41 7.54 -9.72 13.25
N PRO A 42 8.78 -9.65 12.76
CA PRO A 42 9.06 -8.97 11.51
C PRO A 42 8.39 -9.72 10.34
N THR A 43 8.00 -8.97 9.32
CA THR A 43 7.48 -9.55 8.07
C THR A 43 8.54 -10.45 7.45
N PRO A 44 8.26 -11.74 7.20
CA PRO A 44 9.23 -12.64 6.60
C PRO A 44 9.64 -12.18 5.21
N GLY A 45 10.95 -12.26 4.89
CA GLY A 45 11.49 -11.80 3.61
C GLY A 45 10.80 -12.39 2.37
N TRP A 46 10.46 -13.69 2.42
CA TRP A 46 9.76 -14.38 1.34
C TRP A 46 8.38 -13.80 1.05
N LEU A 47 7.69 -13.23 2.05
CA LEU A 47 6.35 -12.72 1.90
C LEU A 47 6.31 -11.47 1.01
N PHE A 48 7.37 -10.65 1.05
CA PHE A 48 7.50 -9.50 0.15
C PHE A 48 7.59 -9.93 -1.33
N ASN A 49 8.32 -11.02 -1.61
CA ASN A 49 8.47 -11.54 -2.96
C ASN A 49 7.13 -12.07 -3.50
N GLU A 50 6.38 -12.80 -2.67
CA GLU A 50 5.05 -13.30 -3.04
C GLU A 50 4.09 -12.14 -3.36
N ILE A 51 4.04 -11.11 -2.52
CA ILE A 51 3.20 -9.93 -2.75
C ILE A 51 3.62 -9.21 -4.05
N CYS A 52 4.91 -9.05 -4.31
CA CYS A 52 5.38 -8.41 -5.54
C CYS A 52 5.02 -9.22 -6.79
N GLN A 53 5.14 -10.54 -6.72
CA GLN A 53 4.78 -11.41 -7.83
C GLN A 53 3.27 -11.33 -8.11
N ASP A 54 2.46 -11.28 -7.06
CA ASP A 54 1.01 -11.24 -7.15
C ASP A 54 0.49 -9.91 -7.72
N VAL A 55 1.03 -8.79 -7.25
CA VAL A 55 0.74 -7.45 -7.79
C VAL A 55 1.17 -7.34 -9.25
N ARG A 56 2.34 -7.89 -9.61
CA ARG A 56 2.82 -7.90 -11.00
C ARG A 56 1.93 -8.71 -11.92
N ASN A 57 1.39 -9.84 -11.44
CA ASN A 57 0.45 -10.67 -12.18
C ASN A 57 -0.93 -10.01 -12.30
N SER A 58 -1.26 -9.09 -11.38
CA SER A 58 -2.57 -8.45 -11.24
C SER A 58 -2.45 -6.92 -11.20
N PRO A 59 -1.91 -6.25 -12.25
CA PRO A 59 -1.62 -4.82 -12.22
C PRO A 59 -2.88 -3.94 -12.06
N LYS A 60 -4.06 -4.48 -12.37
CA LYS A 60 -5.37 -3.81 -12.18
C LYS A 60 -5.70 -3.58 -10.71
N ASP A 61 -5.18 -4.43 -9.82
CA ASP A 61 -5.44 -4.38 -8.38
C ASP A 61 -4.43 -3.48 -7.66
N CYS A 62 -3.43 -2.96 -8.37
CA CYS A 62 -2.41 -2.06 -7.82
C CYS A 62 -3.00 -0.88 -7.03
N PRO A 63 -4.07 -0.19 -7.48
CA PRO A 63 -4.70 0.88 -6.70
C PRO A 63 -5.25 0.40 -5.36
N ASP A 64 -5.92 -0.76 -5.34
CA ASP A 64 -6.52 -1.32 -4.12
C ASP A 64 -5.43 -1.76 -3.13
N VAL A 65 -4.34 -2.35 -3.62
CA VAL A 65 -3.19 -2.73 -2.79
C VAL A 65 -2.51 -1.51 -2.19
N ALA A 66 -2.28 -0.46 -3.00
CA ALA A 66 -1.72 0.79 -2.51
C ALA A 66 -2.66 1.48 -1.50
N GLU A 67 -3.97 1.43 -1.72
CA GLU A 67 -4.97 1.92 -0.77
C GLU A 67 -4.84 1.24 0.59
N TYR A 68 -4.90 -0.09 0.60
CA TYR A 68 -4.77 -0.88 1.81
C TYR A 68 -3.46 -0.60 2.54
N LEU A 69 -2.33 -0.60 1.83
CA LEU A 69 -1.03 -0.36 2.43
C LEU A 69 -0.93 1.03 3.03
N MET A 70 -1.43 2.06 2.36
CA MET A 70 -1.44 3.41 2.92
C MET A 70 -2.34 3.49 4.16
N GLN A 71 -3.48 2.78 4.19
CA GLN A 71 -4.34 2.72 5.39
C GLN A 71 -3.54 2.15 6.58
N CYS A 72 -2.75 1.10 6.32
CA CYS A 72 -1.85 0.54 7.32
C CYS A 72 -0.72 1.49 7.72
N VAL A 73 -0.13 2.23 6.78
CA VAL A 73 0.88 3.28 7.05
C VAL A 73 0.33 4.35 8.00
N CYS A 74 -0.96 4.65 7.91
CA CYS A 74 -1.61 5.65 8.75
C CYS A 74 -2.28 5.06 10.00
N SER A 75 -1.96 3.81 10.34
CA SER A 75 -2.40 3.16 11.57
C SER A 75 -1.71 3.77 12.80
N ASP A 76 -2.43 3.82 13.92
CA ASP A 76 -1.87 4.22 15.22
C ASP A 76 -0.94 3.15 15.83
N GLN A 77 -0.95 1.93 15.28
CA GLN A 77 -0.08 0.85 15.73
C GLN A 77 1.25 0.89 14.98
N LEU A 78 2.33 1.22 15.70
CA LEU A 78 3.67 1.36 15.14
C LEU A 78 4.14 0.12 14.36
N ASN A 79 3.84 -1.09 14.85
CA ASN A 79 4.19 -2.33 14.15
C ASN A 79 3.54 -2.41 12.77
N ILE A 80 2.24 -2.11 12.68
CA ILE A 80 1.50 -2.12 11.41
C ILE A 80 2.05 -1.04 10.47
N GLN A 81 2.27 0.16 10.99
CA GLN A 81 2.80 1.29 10.23
C GLN A 81 4.16 0.95 9.62
N LEU A 82 5.13 0.49 10.42
CA LEU A 82 6.47 0.16 9.93
C LEU A 82 6.46 -0.99 8.93
N LYS A 83 5.67 -2.05 9.19
CA LYS A 83 5.51 -3.17 8.26
C LYS A 83 4.91 -2.73 6.92
N ALA A 84 3.92 -1.83 6.95
CA ALA A 84 3.30 -1.29 5.75
C ALA A 84 4.25 -0.40 4.95
N VAL A 85 5.01 0.49 5.61
CA VAL A 85 6.05 1.31 4.95
C VAL A 85 7.07 0.41 4.25
N LEU A 86 7.50 -0.69 4.89
CA LEU A 86 8.40 -1.66 4.28
C LEU A 86 7.78 -2.34 3.04
N CYS A 87 6.50 -2.71 3.11
CA CYS A 87 5.79 -3.28 1.95
C CYS A 87 5.74 -2.29 0.78
N VAL A 88 5.34 -1.03 1.04
CA VAL A 88 5.28 0.03 0.03
C VAL A 88 6.65 0.26 -0.61
N LYS A 89 7.70 0.34 0.21
CA LYS A 89 9.08 0.50 -0.26
C LYS A 89 9.52 -0.67 -1.14
N HIS A 90 9.28 -1.90 -0.70
CA HIS A 90 9.72 -3.09 -1.43
C HIS A 90 8.96 -3.29 -2.74
N LEU A 91 7.65 -3.05 -2.75
CA LEU A 91 6.82 -3.06 -3.96
C LEU A 91 7.25 -1.98 -4.95
N SER A 92 7.44 -0.75 -4.49
CA SER A 92 7.88 0.36 -5.35
C SER A 92 9.27 0.16 -5.94
N ALA A 93 10.13 -0.63 -5.29
CA ALA A 93 11.44 -1.01 -5.81
C ALA A 93 11.38 -2.19 -6.81
N SER A 94 10.36 -3.04 -6.70
CA SER A 94 10.26 -4.32 -7.42
C SER A 94 9.28 -4.28 -8.60
N ASP A 95 8.32 -3.36 -8.60
CA ASP A 95 7.28 -3.25 -9.61
C ASP A 95 7.10 -1.80 -10.09
N ILE A 96 7.36 -1.58 -11.38
CA ILE A 96 7.30 -0.26 -12.02
C ILE A 96 5.88 0.30 -12.08
N THR A 97 4.86 -0.56 -12.18
CA THR A 97 3.44 -0.13 -12.22
C THR A 97 3.06 0.45 -10.87
N PHE A 98 3.40 -0.26 -9.79
CA PHE A 98 3.19 0.21 -8.42
C PHE A 98 4.01 1.48 -8.14
N GLN A 99 5.26 1.55 -8.58
CA GLN A 99 6.09 2.74 -8.45
C GLN A 99 5.43 3.96 -9.11
N ASN A 100 5.02 3.84 -10.37
CA ASN A 100 4.38 4.91 -11.12
C ASN A 100 3.06 5.35 -10.47
N TYR A 101 2.29 4.40 -9.95
CA TYR A 101 1.06 4.69 -9.21
C TYR A 101 1.33 5.54 -7.96
N MET A 102 2.32 5.14 -7.15
CA MET A 102 2.70 5.89 -5.95
C MET A 102 3.23 7.29 -6.30
N GLN A 103 4.01 7.42 -7.39
CA GLN A 103 4.51 8.71 -7.88
C GLN A 103 3.40 9.63 -8.39
N ALA A 104 2.32 9.08 -8.95
CA ALA A 104 1.13 9.84 -9.33
C ALA A 104 0.32 10.33 -8.12
N CYS A 105 0.64 9.88 -6.90
CA CYS A 105 -0.04 10.20 -5.66
C CYS A 105 0.83 11.09 -4.73
N PRO A 106 0.97 12.40 -5.00
CA PRO A 106 1.85 13.27 -4.21
C PRO A 106 1.45 13.35 -2.72
N GLY A 107 0.16 13.20 -2.40
CA GLY A 107 -0.31 13.14 -1.02
C GLY A 107 0.20 11.90 -0.26
N ALA A 108 0.32 10.75 -0.93
CA ALA A 108 0.85 9.54 -0.33
C ALA A 108 2.37 9.65 -0.09
N LEU A 109 3.10 10.25 -1.04
CA LEU A 109 4.53 10.52 -0.88
C LEU A 109 4.81 11.44 0.31
N LYS A 110 4.04 12.53 0.45
CA LYS A 110 4.18 13.44 1.58
C LYS A 110 3.97 12.75 2.93
N ILE A 111 2.97 11.86 3.03
CA ILE A 111 2.74 11.07 4.24
C ILE A 111 3.96 10.18 4.55
N LEU A 112 4.52 9.53 3.53
CA LEU A 112 5.70 8.67 3.70
C LEU A 112 6.95 9.47 4.10
N GLU A 113 7.13 10.68 3.55
CA GLU A 113 8.19 11.62 3.94
C GLU A 113 8.04 12.09 5.39
N ASP A 114 6.82 12.45 5.81
CA ASP A 114 6.51 12.88 7.17
C ASP A 114 6.81 11.76 8.19
N ILE A 115 6.55 10.49 7.83
CA ILE A 115 6.86 9.32 8.67
C ILE A 115 8.36 9.02 8.71
N ALA A 116 9.08 9.32 7.62
CA ALA A 116 10.53 9.13 7.55
C ALA A 116 11.33 10.27 8.22
N ALA A 117 10.66 11.33 8.67
CA ALA A 117 11.29 12.44 9.37
C ALA A 117 11.86 11.97 10.74
N PRO A 118 13.08 12.41 11.10
CA PRO A 118 13.75 12.01 12.35
C PRO A 118 13.12 12.60 13.62
#